data_AF-A0AAD5UJL2-F1
#
_entry.id   AF-A0AAD5UJL2-F1
#
_cell.length_a   1.000
_cell.length_b   1.000
_cell.length_c   1.000
_cell.angle_alpha   90.00
_cell.angle_beta   90.00
_cell.angle_gamma   90.00
#
_symmetry.space_group_name_H-M   'P 1'
#
loop_
_entity.id
_entity.type
_entity.pdbx_description
1 polymer ?
#
loop_
_entity_poly.entity_id
_entity_poly.type
_entity_poly.pdbx_seq_one_letter_code
_entity_poly.pdbx_strand_id
1 'polypeptide(L)'
;MKEAVKQEFDESKLPPRVHNYPKRDKLTPEQIQEIQRLRAEDPDTNTVLQLSKKYNTFPAFILKHTECPPERKQKLKLQQNLEFENLSATRKKTLIDRMRRKALW
;
A
#
# COMPACT_ATOMS: atom_id res chain seq x y z
N MET A 1 17.30 -43.11 6.17
CA MET A 1 16.50 -41.91 5.87
C MET A 1 16.68 -40.96 7.04
N LYS A 2 17.24 -39.76 6.85
CA LYS A 2 17.43 -38.79 7.94
C LYS A 2 16.16 -37.95 8.08
N GLU A 3 15.49 -38.09 9.21
CA GLU A 3 14.36 -37.24 9.58
C GLU A 3 14.84 -35.80 9.76
N ALA A 4 14.22 -34.87 9.03
CA ALA A 4 14.50 -33.45 9.16
C ALA A 4 13.94 -32.97 10.51
N VAL A 5 14.82 -32.70 11.47
CA VAL A 5 14.48 -32.06 12.75
C VAL A 5 13.95 -30.66 12.43
N LYS A 6 12.63 -30.48 12.55
CA LYS A 6 12.01 -29.15 12.54
C LYS A 6 12.41 -28.44 13.83
N GLN A 7 13.27 -27.46 13.70
CA GLN A 7 13.65 -26.59 14.81
C GLN A 7 12.49 -25.61 15.07
N GLU A 8 11.72 -25.86 16.13
CA GLU A 8 10.67 -24.96 16.61
C GLU A 8 11.33 -23.69 17.18
N PHE A 9 11.23 -22.58 16.46
CA PHE A 9 11.74 -21.30 16.93
C PHE A 9 10.71 -20.64 17.85
N ASP A 10 11.06 -20.50 19.12
CA ASP A 10 10.24 -19.85 20.15
C ASP A 10 10.29 -18.33 19.98
N GLU A 11 9.19 -17.73 19.51
CA GLU A 11 9.07 -16.27 19.30
C GLU A 11 9.30 -15.46 20.58
N SER A 12 9.11 -16.05 21.77
CA SER A 12 9.30 -15.37 23.05
C SER A 12 10.77 -15.05 23.36
N LYS A 13 11.71 -15.73 22.70
CA LYS A 13 13.16 -15.50 22.85
C LYS A 13 13.71 -14.48 21.86
N LEU A 14 12.90 -14.05 20.90
CA LEU A 14 13.28 -13.04 19.92
C LEU A 14 13.02 -11.63 20.49
N PRO A 15 13.80 -10.62 20.04
CA PRO A 15 13.47 -9.23 20.34
C PRO A 15 12.09 -8.88 19.77
N PRO A 16 11.39 -7.89 20.36
CA PRO A 16 10.06 -7.51 19.92
C PRO A 16 10.07 -7.09 18.46
N ARG A 17 9.06 -7.55 17.72
CA ARG A 17 8.90 -7.20 16.30
C ARG A 17 8.69 -5.69 16.17
N VAL A 18 9.46 -5.05 15.28
CA VAL A 18 9.40 -3.60 15.02
C VAL A 18 8.02 -3.14 14.54
N HIS A 19 7.29 -4.01 13.83
CA HIS A 19 5.96 -3.69 13.31
C HIS A 19 4.93 -4.76 13.70
N ASN A 20 3.84 -4.35 14.35
CA ASN A 20 2.73 -5.24 14.64
C ASN A 20 1.69 -5.16 13.51
N TYR A 21 1.33 -6.32 12.94
CA TYR A 21 0.30 -6.40 11.90
C TYR A 21 -1.02 -6.87 12.51
N PRO A 22 -2.03 -6.00 12.67
CA PRO A 22 -3.31 -6.41 13.22
C PRO A 22 -4.01 -7.40 12.28
N LYS A 23 -4.76 -8.34 12.85
CA LYS A 23 -5.67 -9.20 12.09
C LYS A 23 -6.78 -8.33 11.51
N ARG A 24 -7.08 -8.52 10.23
CA ARG A 24 -8.09 -7.78 9.48
C ARG A 24 -9.08 -8.74 8.85
N ASP A 25 -10.30 -8.25 8.65
CA ASP A 25 -11.39 -9.06 8.14
C ASP A 25 -11.27 -9.26 6.63
N LYS A 26 -11.82 -10.37 6.15
CA LYS A 26 -11.93 -10.65 4.71
C LYS A 26 -13.17 -9.95 4.17
N LEU A 27 -13.02 -9.25 3.05
CA LEU A 27 -14.14 -8.61 2.36
C LEU A 27 -15.08 -9.66 1.75
N THR A 28 -16.38 -9.41 1.87
CA THR A 28 -17.40 -10.19 1.15
C THR A 28 -17.51 -9.73 -0.32
N PRO A 29 -18.04 -10.56 -1.23
CA PRO A 29 -18.24 -10.19 -2.63
C PRO A 29 -19.10 -8.93 -2.81
N GLU A 30 -20.13 -8.77 -1.98
CA GLU A 30 -21.03 -7.61 -1.97
C GLU A 30 -20.29 -6.32 -1.62
N GLN A 31 -19.41 -6.37 -0.61
CA GLN A 31 -18.58 -5.23 -0.23
C GLN A 31 -17.61 -4.85 -1.34
N ILE A 32 -17.09 -5.82 -2.11
CA ILE A 32 -16.20 -5.55 -3.24
C ILE A 32 -16.95 -4.76 -4.33
N GLN A 33 -18.17 -5.16 -4.67
CA GLN A 33 -18.99 -4.45 -5.66
C GLN A 33 -19.29 -3.01 -5.20
N GLU A 34 -19.61 -2.83 -3.92
CA GLU A 34 -19.85 -1.51 -3.35
C GLU A 34 -18.59 -0.63 -3.38
N ILE A 35 -17.41 -1.18 -3.06
CA ILE A 35 -16.14 -0.44 -3.14
C ILE A 35 -15.83 -0.04 -4.59
N GLN A 36 -16.10 -0.92 -5.56
CA GLN A 36 -15.93 -0.60 -6.99
C GLN A 36 -16.84 0.57 -7.39
N ARG A 37 -18.11 0.51 -7.00
CA ARG A 37 -19.10 1.56 -7.26
C ARG A 37 -18.70 2.89 -6.65
N LEU A 38 -18.40 2.92 -5.35
CA LEU A 38 -18.02 4.14 -4.63
C LEU A 38 -16.77 4.80 -5.23
N ARG A 39 -15.82 4.00 -5.70
CA ARG A 39 -14.58 4.51 -6.32
C ARG A 39 -14.81 5.04 -7.74
N ALA A 40 -15.79 4.48 -8.46
CA ALA A 40 -16.19 5.00 -9.77
C ALA A 40 -16.99 6.31 -9.65
N GLU A 41 -17.82 6.44 -8.61
CA GLU A 41 -18.64 7.64 -8.36
C GLU A 41 -17.81 8.86 -7.96
N ASP A 42 -16.98 8.74 -6.91
CA ASP A 42 -16.14 9.85 -6.44
C ASP A 42 -14.77 9.34 -5.93
N PRO A 43 -13.73 9.30 -6.77
CA PRO A 43 -12.39 8.87 -6.39
C PRO A 43 -11.60 9.91 -5.59
N ASP A 44 -12.09 11.16 -5.46
CA ASP A 44 -11.45 12.19 -4.65
C ASP A 44 -11.87 12.03 -3.17
N THR A 45 -13.17 11.78 -2.91
CA THR A 45 -13.68 11.48 -1.56
C THR A 45 -13.40 10.02 -1.17
N ASN A 46 -13.82 9.05 -1.98
CA ASN A 46 -13.71 7.61 -1.68
C ASN A 46 -12.31 7.07 -1.98
N THR A 47 -11.30 7.65 -1.33
CA THR A 47 -9.91 7.22 -1.46
C THR A 47 -9.71 5.80 -0.90
N VAL A 48 -8.67 5.12 -1.40
CA VAL A 48 -8.26 3.78 -0.93
C VAL A 48 -8.18 3.73 0.59
N LEU A 49 -7.60 4.77 1.21
CA LEU A 49 -7.38 4.83 2.65
C LEU A 49 -8.69 4.98 3.43
N GLN A 50 -9.66 5.74 2.91
CA GLN A 50 -10.97 5.85 3.55
C GLN A 50 -11.74 4.53 3.46
N LEU A 51 -11.76 3.91 2.28
CA LEU A 51 -12.40 2.61 2.08
C LEU A 51 -11.73 1.52 2.92
N SER A 52 -10.40 1.56 3.07
CA SER A 52 -9.67 0.57 3.88
C SER A 52 -10.03 0.67 5.36
N LYS A 53 -10.26 1.89 5.86
CA LYS A 53 -10.73 2.13 7.23
C LYS A 53 -12.18 1.70 7.39
N LYS A 54 -13.06 2.06 6.45
CA LYS A 54 -14.49 1.72 6.47
C LYS A 54 -14.73 0.21 6.52
N TYR A 55 -13.98 -0.56 5.76
CA TYR A 55 -14.14 -2.02 5.65
C TYR A 55 -13.07 -2.82 6.43
N ASN A 56 -12.35 -2.20 7.38
CA ASN A 56 -11.29 -2.83 8.19
C ASN A 56 -10.32 -3.73 7.40
N THR A 57 -9.83 -3.23 6.28
CA THR A 57 -9.09 -4.01 5.26
C THR A 57 -7.78 -3.34 4.87
N PHE A 58 -6.91 -4.05 4.17
CA PHE A 58 -5.64 -3.53 3.70
C PHE A 58 -5.84 -2.65 2.46
N PRO A 59 -5.19 -1.46 2.37
CA PRO A 59 -5.24 -0.61 1.18
C PRO A 59 -4.84 -1.34 -0.11
N ALA A 60 -3.84 -2.22 -0.04
CA ALA A 60 -3.40 -3.03 -1.17
C ALA A 60 -4.49 -3.98 -1.67
N PHE A 61 -5.35 -4.49 -0.77
CA PHE A 61 -6.45 -5.37 -1.14
C PHE A 61 -7.53 -4.59 -1.90
N ILE A 62 -7.85 -3.37 -1.49
CA ILE A 62 -8.76 -2.50 -2.26
C ILE A 62 -8.18 -2.16 -3.63
N LEU A 63 -6.89 -1.83 -3.71
CA LEU A 63 -6.22 -1.57 -5.00
C LEU A 63 -6.23 -2.78 -5.94
N LYS A 64 -6.23 -4.00 -5.40
CA LYS A 64 -6.35 -5.23 -6.20
C LYS A 64 -7.72 -5.36 -6.87
N HIS A 65 -8.78 -4.91 -6.20
CA HIS A 65 -10.17 -5.10 -6.66
C HIS A 65 -10.76 -3.87 -7.34
N THR A 66 -10.10 -2.72 -7.26
CA THR A 66 -10.64 -1.46 -7.76
C THR A 66 -9.63 -0.72 -8.61
N GLU A 67 -10.07 -0.32 -9.79
CA GLU A 67 -9.30 0.53 -10.68
C GLU A 67 -9.56 2.00 -10.34
N CYS A 68 -8.51 2.82 -10.42
CA CYS A 68 -8.68 4.26 -10.35
C CYS A 68 -9.09 4.77 -11.74
N PRO A 69 -10.11 5.64 -11.84
CA PRO A 69 -10.44 6.30 -13.11
C PRO A 69 -9.19 6.92 -13.76
N PRO A 70 -9.03 6.80 -15.08
CA PRO A 70 -7.80 7.19 -15.77
C PRO A 70 -7.50 8.69 -15.61
N GLU A 71 -8.53 9.54 -15.62
CA GLU A 71 -8.41 10.98 -15.44
C GLU A 71 -7.81 11.34 -14.08
N ARG A 72 -8.33 10.73 -13.01
CA ARG A 72 -7.81 10.88 -11.64
C ARG A 72 -6.35 10.42 -11.55
N LYS A 73 -6.00 9.31 -12.19
CA LYS A 73 -4.63 8.79 -12.22
C LYS A 73 -3.67 9.77 -12.91
N GLN A 74 -4.08 10.38 -14.02
CA GLN A 74 -3.30 11.41 -14.71
C GLN A 74 -3.11 12.67 -13.85
N LYS A 75 -4.19 13.14 -13.19
CA LYS A 75 -4.14 14.28 -12.25
C LYS A 75 -3.14 14.05 -11.12
N LEU A 76 -3.17 12.86 -10.50
CA LEU A 76 -2.22 12.49 -9.45
C LEU A 76 -0.78 12.44 -9.96
N LYS A 77 -0.55 11.91 -11.16
CA LYS A 77 0.79 11.87 -11.78
C LYS A 77 1.32 13.28 -12.05
N LEU A 78 0.46 14.18 -12.54
CA LEU A 78 0.81 15.57 -12.79
C LEU A 78 1.15 16.30 -11.48
N GLN A 79 0.37 16.09 -10.42
CA GLN A 79 0.66 16.64 -9.09
C GLN A 79 2.01 16.15 -8.56
N GLN A 80 2.30 14.85 -8.65
CA GLN A 80 3.60 14.29 -8.23
C GLN A 80 4.77 14.88 -9.02
N ASN A 81 4.60 15.11 -10.32
CA ASN A 81 5.63 15.76 -11.13
C ASN A 81 5.86 17.21 -10.70
N LEU A 82 4.80 17.98 -10.46
CA LEU A 82 4.91 19.36 -9.98
C LEU A 82 5.58 19.43 -8.61
N GLU A 83 5.18 18.55 -7.68
CA GLU A 83 5.81 18.44 -6.36
C GLU A 83 7.30 18.12 -6.48
N PHE A 84 7.66 17.19 -7.37
CA PHE A 84 9.06 16.87 -7.63
C PHE A 84 9.81 18.06 -8.22
N GLU A 85 9.22 18.77 -9.19
CA GLU A 85 9.87 19.92 -9.82
C GLU A 85 10.12 21.08 -8.86
N ASN A 86 9.21 21.28 -7.92
CA ASN A 86 9.32 22.30 -6.87
C ASN A 86 10.38 21.99 -5.80
N LEU A 87 10.96 20.79 -5.79
CA LEU A 87 12.05 20.45 -4.86
C LEU A 87 13.36 21.15 -5.24
N SER A 88 14.15 21.52 -4.23
CA SER A 88 15.52 22.00 -4.45
C SER A 88 16.42 20.92 -5.07
N ALA A 89 17.44 21.35 -5.82
CA ALA A 89 18.37 20.46 -6.50
C ALA A 89 19.01 19.42 -5.56
N THR A 90 19.38 19.84 -4.33
CA THR A 90 19.93 18.93 -3.31
C THR A 90 18.94 17.85 -2.93
N ARG A 91 17.65 18.19 -2.72
CA ARG A 91 16.62 17.20 -2.38
C ARG A 91 16.35 16.25 -3.55
N LYS A 92 16.30 16.76 -4.78
CA LYS A 92 16.18 15.93 -5.99
C LYS A 92 17.30 14.88 -6.06
N LYS A 93 18.56 15.30 -5.85
CA LYS A 93 19.72 14.38 -5.82
C LYS A 93 19.57 13.30 -4.75
N THR A 94 19.23 13.67 -3.51
CA THR A 94 19.06 12.72 -2.41
C THR A 94 17.95 11.70 -2.69
N LEU A 95 16.83 12.13 -3.30
CA LEU A 95 15.74 11.21 -3.68
C LEU A 95 16.19 10.23 -4.76
N ILE A 96 16.88 10.70 -5.80
CA ILE A 96 17.41 9.85 -6.87
C ILE A 96 18.40 8.82 -6.30
N ASP A 97 19.32 9.25 -5.42
CA ASP A 97 20.28 8.34 -4.80
C ASP A 97 19.60 7.32 -3.87
N ARG A 98 18.50 7.70 -3.20
CA ARG A 98 17.66 6.75 -2.45
C ARG A 98 16.98 5.74 -3.38
N MET A 99 16.46 6.17 -4.53
CA MET A 99 15.85 5.27 -5.52
C MET A 99 16.87 4.28 -6.08
N ARG A 100 18.10 4.75 -6.38
CA ARG A 100 19.21 3.89 -6.82
C ARG A 100 19.60 2.85 -5.77
N ARG A 101 19.76 3.25 -4.51
CA ARG A 101 20.06 2.31 -3.41
C ARG A 101 18.97 1.25 -3.24
N LYS A 102 17.70 1.65 -3.32
CA LYS A 102 16.56 0.72 -3.25
C LYS A 102 16.53 -0.27 -4.43
N ALA A 103 17.02 0.13 -5.60
CA ALA A 103 17.09 -0.76 -6.77
C ALA A 103 18.28 -1.72 -6.73
N LEU A 104 19.33 -1.39 -5.96
CA LEU A 104 20.53 -2.22 -5.80
C LEU A 104 20.37 -3.33 -4.75
N TRP A 105 19.59 -3.07 -3.70
CA TRP A 105 19.27 -4.02 -2.63
C TRP A 105 18.04 -4.86 -2.97
#